data_AF-A0A259SFK5-F1
#
_entry.id   AF-A0A259SFK5-F1
#
_cell.length_a   1.000
_cell.length_b   1.000
_cell.length_c   1.000
_cell.angle_alpha   90.00
_cell.angle_beta   90.00
_cell.angle_gamma   90.00
#
_symmetry.space_group_name_H-M   'P 1'
#
loop_
_entity.id
_entity.type
_entity.pdbx_description
1 polymer ?
#
loop_
_entity_poly.entity_id
_entity_poly.type
_entity_poly.pdbx_seq_one_letter_code
_entity_poly.pdbx_strand_id
1 'polypeptide(L)' 'MNERATTVEGVRRTNLAEVLRLVHHSGPRSRAVITAETGLNRSTVSDLVGRLVEAGLVQEHEPDPTRRVGRPSPVVA' A
#
# COMPACT_ATOMS: atom_id res chain seq x y z
N MET A 1 -5.99 -11.49 24.74
CA MET A 1 -5.08 -10.75 23.83
C MET A 1 -4.42 -11.80 22.92
N ASN A 2 -5.05 -12.30 21.86
CA ASN A 2 -4.97 -11.73 20.51
C ASN A 2 -5.87 -12.54 19.52
N GLU A 3 -7.14 -12.77 19.84
CA GLU A 3 -8.06 -13.55 18.96
C GLU A 3 -8.41 -12.81 17.66
N ARG A 4 -8.17 -11.49 17.61
CA ARG A 4 -8.47 -10.68 16.42
C ARG A 4 -7.46 -10.94 15.30
N ALA A 5 -6.18 -11.13 15.61
CA ALA A 5 -5.12 -11.24 14.60
C ALA A 5 -5.18 -12.53 13.76
N THR A 6 -5.88 -13.57 14.23
CA THR A 6 -6.04 -14.83 13.48
C THR A 6 -7.22 -14.79 12.50
N THR A 7 -8.12 -13.80 12.61
CA THR A 7 -9.21 -13.61 11.65
C THR A 7 -8.73 -12.87 10.39
N VAL A 8 -9.36 -13.13 9.25
CA VAL A 8 -9.07 -12.42 7.99
C VAL A 8 -9.16 -10.90 8.15
N GLU A 9 -10.13 -10.42 8.94
CA GLU A 9 -10.27 -9.00 9.26
C GLU A 9 -9.13 -8.44 10.10
N GLY A 10 -8.66 -9.18 11.10
CA GLY A 10 -7.52 -8.76 11.89
C GLY A 10 -6.22 -8.74 11.08
N VAL A 11 -5.99 -9.75 10.23
CA VAL A 11 -4.86 -9.75 9.30
C VAL A 11 -4.91 -8.52 8.40
N ARG A 12 -6.07 -8.21 7.82
CA ARG A 12 -6.23 -7.02 6.97
C ARG A 12 -5.96 -5.73 7.74
N ARG A 13 -6.45 -5.61 8.97
CA ARG A 13 -6.22 -4.44 9.82
C ARG A 13 -4.73 -4.26 10.14
N THR A 14 -4.02 -5.36 10.41
CA THR A 14 -2.56 -5.34 10.61
C THR A 14 -1.85 -4.90 9.35
N ASN A 15 -2.21 -5.45 8.18
CA ASN A 15 -1.59 -5.08 6.91
C ASN A 15 -1.87 -3.62 6.53
N LEU A 16 -3.07 -3.10 6.78
CA LEU A 16 -3.40 -1.68 6.58
C LEU A 16 -2.49 -0.79 7.44
N ALA A 17 -2.32 -1.13 8.72
CA ALA A 17 -1.47 -0.37 9.63
C ALA A 17 0.01 -0.43 9.22
N GLU A 18 0.46 -1.57 8.68
CA GLU A 18 1.82 -1.73 8.16
C GLU A 18 2.07 -0.90 6.90
N VAL A 19 1.19 -0.99 5.90
CA VAL A 19 1.29 -0.21 4.66
C VAL A 19 1.23 1.29 4.97
N LEU A 20 0.30 1.71 5.84
CA LEU A 20 0.17 3.10 6.25
C LEU A 20 1.45 3.60 6.94
N ARG A 21 1.98 2.84 7.92
CA ARG A 21 3.25 3.20 8.56
C ARG A 21 4.37 3.31 7.55
N LEU A 22 4.47 2.37 6.61
CA LEU A 22 5.55 2.36 5.63
C LEU A 22 5.57 3.64 4.79
N VAL A 23 4.41 4.04 4.27
CA VAL A 23 4.27 5.27 3.46
C VAL A 23 4.57 6.51 4.31
N HIS A 24 3.99 6.60 5.52
CA HIS A 24 4.14 7.77 6.38
C HIS A 24 5.56 7.96 6.95
N HIS A 25 6.25 6.87 7.32
CA HIS A 25 7.57 6.97 7.96
C HIS A 25 8.69 7.06 6.95
N SER A 26 8.57 6.29 5.86
CA SER A 26 9.66 6.15 4.92
C SER A 26 9.48 7.06 3.70
N GLY A 27 8.31 7.70 3.55
CA GLY A 27 7.96 8.60 2.47
C GLY A 27 7.32 7.92 1.24
N PRO A 28 7.01 8.72 0.20
CA PRO A 28 6.28 8.24 -0.97
C PRO A 28 6.94 7.05 -1.67
N ARG A 29 6.14 6.04 -2.03
CA ARG A 29 6.60 4.77 -2.64
C ARG A 29 5.64 4.27 -3.70
N SER A 30 6.17 3.62 -4.73
CA SER A 30 5.30 2.95 -5.69
C SER A 30 4.64 1.70 -5.08
N ARG A 31 3.45 1.31 -5.57
CA ARG A 31 2.82 0.04 -5.16
C ARG A 31 3.76 -1.16 -5.34
N ALA A 32 4.59 -1.14 -6.39
CA ALA A 32 5.60 -2.17 -6.62
C ALA A 32 6.66 -2.23 -5.51
N VAL A 33 7.12 -1.08 -5.01
CA VAL A 33 8.07 -1.01 -3.87
C VAL A 33 7.38 -1.48 -2.59
N ILE A 34 6.14 -1.04 -2.32
CA ILE A 34 5.37 -1.50 -1.16
C ILE A 34 5.19 -3.03 -1.18
N THR A 35 4.89 -3.60 -2.35
CA THR A 35 4.79 -5.06 -2.55
C THR A 35 6.10 -5.75 -2.18
N ALA A 36 7.23 -5.22 -2.65
CA ALA A 36 8.55 -5.81 -2.39
C ALA A 36 8.96 -5.70 -0.91
N GLU A 37 8.67 -4.57 -0.25
CA GLU A 37 9.04 -4.32 1.15
C GLU A 37 8.14 -5.04 2.16
N THR A 38 6.85 -5.20 1.84
CA THR A 38 5.88 -5.89 2.73
C THR A 38 5.75 -7.38 2.46
N GLY A 39 6.22 -7.87 1.30
CA GLY A 39 6.02 -9.25 0.87
C GLY A 39 4.56 -9.63 0.56
N LEU A 40 3.64 -8.67 0.57
CA LEU A 40 2.22 -8.89 0.26
C LEU A 40 2.02 -9.09 -1.24
N ASN A 41 0.93 -9.79 -1.61
CA ASN A 41 0.55 -9.91 -3.02
C ASN A 41 0.21 -8.53 -3.60
N ARG A 42 0.57 -8.30 -4.87
CA ARG A 42 0.21 -7.09 -5.63
C ARG A 42 -1.28 -6.75 -5.57
N SER A 43 -2.16 -7.75 -5.67
CA SER A 43 -3.61 -7.53 -5.54
C SER A 43 -3.98 -7.06 -4.14
N THR A 44 -3.40 -7.68 -3.10
CA THR A 44 -3.58 -7.25 -1.71
C THR A 44 -3.09 -5.83 -1.51
N VAL A 45 -1.91 -5.46 -2.00
CA VAL A 45 -1.41 -4.08 -1.92
C VAL A 45 -2.36 -3.12 -2.63
N SER A 46 -2.85 -3.47 -3.81
CA SER A 46 -3.84 -2.67 -4.55
C SER A 46 -5.11 -2.43 -3.72
N ASP A 47 -5.66 -3.48 -3.12
CA ASP A 47 -6.88 -3.40 -2.31
C ASP A 47 -6.66 -2.57 -1.03
N LEU A 48 -5.51 -2.73 -0.37
CA LEU A 48 -5.18 -2.00 0.84
C LEU A 48 -4.95 -0.52 0.56
N VAL A 49 -4.20 -0.19 -0.49
CA VAL A 49 -3.96 1.19 -0.91
C VAL A 49 -5.28 1.86 -1.30
N GLY A 50 -6.14 1.18 -2.07
CA GLY A 50 -7.47 1.71 -2.42
C GLY A 50 -8.28 2.09 -1.18
N ARG A 51 -8.31 1.24 -0.15
CA ARG A 51 -9.00 1.54 1.11
C ARG A 51 -8.39 2.70 1.90
N LEU A 52 -7.06 2.84 1.88
CA LEU A 52 -6.38 3.97 2.53
C LEU A 52 -6.67 5.29 1.79
N VAL A 53 -6.76 5.24 0.46
CA VAL A 53 -7.15 6.39 -0.37
C VAL A 53 -8.61 6.77 -0.13
N GLU A 54 -9.53 5.80 -0.11
CA GLU A 54 -10.95 6.01 0.22
C GLU A 54 -11.13 6.62 1.62
N ALA A 55 -10.28 6.23 2.58
CA ALA A 55 -10.25 6.80 3.92
C ALA A 55 -9.56 8.17 4.02
N GLY A 56 -8.95 8.67 2.93
CA GLY A 56 -8.21 9.93 2.91
C GLY A 56 -6.89 9.91 3.70
N LEU A 57 -6.33 8.73 3.96
CA LEU A 57 -5.12 8.56 4.78
C LEU A 57 -3.82 8.57 3.98
N VAL A 58 -3.93 8.31 2.67
CA VAL A 58 -2.85 8.40 1.69
C VAL A 58 -3.43 8.94 0.38
N GLN A 59 -2.57 9.49 -0.46
CA GLN A 59 -2.89 9.86 -1.83
C GLN A 59 -2.15 8.94 -2.79
N GLU A 60 -2.82 8.56 -3.87
CA GLU A 60 -2.18 7.85 -4.95
C GLU A 60 -2.07 8.76 -6.18
N HIS A 61 -0.86 8.84 -6.71
CA HIS A 61 -0.55 9.60 -7.91
C HIS A 61 -0.11 8.65 -9.02
N GLU A 62 -0.59 8.92 -10.23
CA GLU A 62 -0.01 8.29 -11.40
C GLU A 62 1.48 8.64 -11.50
N PRO A 63 2.31 7.70 -11.97
CA PRO A 63 3.73 7.97 -12.17
C PRO A 63 3.90 9.09 -13.19
N ASP A 64 4.88 9.96 -12.97
CA ASP A 64 5.18 11.05 -13.90
C ASP A 64 5.36 10.49 -15.34
N PRO A 65 4.57 10.98 -16.32
CA PRO A 65 4.60 10.47 -17.70
C PRO A 65 5.89 10.83 -18.44
N THR A 66 6.81 11.59 -17.83
CA THR A 66 8.08 11.95 -18.45
C THR A 66 9.05 10.76 -18.59
N ARG A 67 8.98 10.12 -19.77
CA ARG A 67 10.05 9.35 -20.43
C ARG A 67 10.51 8.03 -19.80
N ARG A 68 9.61 7.06 -19.56
CA ARG A 68 10.04 5.65 -19.47
C ARG A 68 9.13 4.73 -20.29
N VAL A 69 9.74 3.97 -21.20
CA VAL A 69 9.08 2.85 -21.89
C VAL A 69 8.77 1.77 -20.83
N GLY A 70 7.49 1.48 -20.58
CA GLY A 70 7.03 0.48 -19.59
C GLY A 70 5.65 0.79 -19.00
N ARG A 71 5.20 -0.02 -18.02
CA ARG A 71 4.02 0.26 -17.17
C ARG A 71 4.48 0.70 -15.78
N PRO A 72 4.71 2.00 -15.54
CA PRO A 72 5.17 2.47 -14.25
C PRO A 72 4.08 2.26 -13.18
N SER A 73 4.50 1.97 -11.95
CA SER A 73 3.59 1.65 -10.85
C SER A 73 3.20 2.94 -10.09
N PRO A 74 1.89 3.16 -9.79
CA PRO A 74 1.43 4.35 -9.07
C PRO A 74 2.17 4.58 -7.76
N VAL A 75 2.38 5.85 -7.42
CA VAL A 75 3.08 6.29 -6.21
C VAL A 75 2.06 6.63 -5.13
N VAL A 76 2.26 6.09 -3.93
CA VAL A 76 1.44 6.30 -2.73
C VAL A 76 2.20 7.24 -1.79
N ALA A 77 1.55 8.29 -1.32
CA ALA A 77 2.10 9.35 -0.46
C ALA A 77 1.19 9.66 0.73
#